data_AF-A0AAW0XCA9-F1
#
_entry.id   AF-A0AAW0XCA9-F1
#
_cell.length_a   1.000
_cell.length_b   1.000
_cell.length_c   1.000
_cell.angle_alpha   90.00
_cell.angle_beta   90.00
_cell.angle_gamma   90.00
#
_symmetry.space_group_name_H-M   'P 1'
#
loop_
_entity.id
_entity.type
_entity.pdbx_description
1 polymer ?
#
loop_
_entity_poly.entity_id
_entity_poly.type
_entity_poly.pdbx_seq_one_letter_code
_entity_poly.pdbx_strand_id
1 'polypeptide(L)'
;MAEREVKENSEMDDLEDAMGALLTSENYIIVDIGANLTNKKFTRDLDSVVSRARDAGVHKIMVTGITVQSSKDALRLTRLFPETLYSTVSILMKQSHGMMKQKRHLEN
;
A
#
# COMPACT_ATOMS: atom_id res chain seq x y z
N MET A 1 23.09 -14.98 46.89
CA MET A 1 23.84 -15.26 45.64
C MET A 1 22.87 -15.58 44.52
N ALA A 2 21.99 -16.56 44.66
CA ALA A 2 20.94 -16.89 43.68
C ALA A 2 20.01 -15.71 43.29
N GLU A 3 19.60 -14.87 44.25
CA GLU A 3 18.71 -13.72 43.94
C GLU A 3 19.38 -12.61 43.09
N ARG A 4 20.72 -12.52 43.12
CA ARG A 4 21.46 -11.57 42.27
C ARG A 4 21.58 -12.10 40.84
N GLU A 5 21.86 -13.39 40.67
CA GLU A 5 21.91 -14.04 39.36
C GLU A 5 20.55 -14.03 38.65
N VAL A 6 19.45 -14.26 39.37
CA VAL A 6 18.09 -14.19 38.80
C VAL A 6 17.78 -12.79 38.30
N LYS A 7 18.21 -11.76 39.03
CA LYS A 7 17.98 -10.36 38.65
C LYS A 7 18.86 -9.93 37.47
N GLU A 8 20.12 -10.35 37.44
CA GLU A 8 21.02 -10.10 36.30
C GLU A 8 20.53 -10.79 35.02
N ASN A 9 20.00 -12.02 35.12
CA ASN A 9 19.44 -12.71 33.96
C ASN A 9 18.16 -12.04 33.45
N SER A 10 17.27 -11.56 34.33
CA SER A 10 16.08 -10.82 33.91
C SER A 10 16.43 -9.49 33.24
N GLU A 11 17.44 -8.77 33.74
CA GLU A 11 17.89 -7.51 33.15
C GLU A 11 18.57 -7.72 31.78
N MET A 12 19.19 -8.87 31.55
CA MET A 12 19.75 -9.25 30.24
C MET A 12 18.66 -9.63 29.24
N ASP A 13 17.64 -10.39 29.66
CA ASP A 13 16.48 -10.75 28.83
C ASP A 13 15.72 -9.49 28.39
N ASP A 14 15.49 -8.54 29.30
CA ASP A 14 14.85 -7.26 29.00
C ASP A 14 15.67 -6.42 27.99
N LEU A 15 17.00 -6.51 28.06
CA LEU A 15 17.91 -5.81 27.13
C LEU A 15 17.93 -6.47 25.75
N GLU A 16 17.90 -7.80 25.68
CA GLU A 16 17.81 -8.54 24.41
C GLU A 16 16.47 -8.31 23.71
N ASP A 17 15.37 -8.26 24.45
CA ASP A 17 14.04 -7.92 23.91
C ASP A 17 13.98 -6.46 23.44
N ALA A 18 14.55 -5.52 24.19
CA ALA A 18 14.65 -4.12 23.80
C ALA A 18 15.54 -3.93 22.55
N MET A 19 16.66 -4.65 22.48
CA MET A 19 17.54 -4.66 21.30
C MET A 19 16.87 -5.35 20.10
N GLY A 20 16.14 -6.43 20.31
CA GLY A 20 15.33 -7.10 19.29
C GLY A 20 14.24 -6.20 18.73
N ALA A 21 13.55 -5.44 19.58
CA ALA A 21 12.58 -4.44 19.17
C ALA A 21 13.23 -3.26 18.40
N LEU A 22 14.43 -2.84 18.80
CA LEU A 22 15.17 -1.76 18.14
C LEU A 22 15.72 -2.18 16.76
N LEU A 23 16.13 -3.45 16.62
CA LEU A 23 16.65 -4.01 15.36
C LEU A 23 15.55 -4.34 14.34
N THR A 24 14.30 -4.48 14.78
CA THR A 24 13.18 -4.91 13.92
C THR A 24 12.34 -3.76 13.34
N SER A 25 12.49 -2.52 13.82
CA SER A 25 11.46 -1.50 13.57
C SER A 25 11.82 -0.27 12.73
N GLU A 26 13.06 0.18 12.54
CA GLU A 26 13.23 1.53 11.93
C GLU A 26 14.41 1.65 10.97
N ASN A 27 14.26 1.16 9.73
CA ASN A 27 14.98 1.77 8.60
C ASN A 27 14.43 1.49 7.19
N TYR A 28 13.31 0.78 7.05
CA TYR A 28 12.77 0.44 5.72
C TYR A 28 11.41 1.11 5.48
N ILE A 29 11.32 1.84 4.37
CA ILE A 29 10.05 2.34 3.85
C ILE A 29 9.41 1.22 3.04
N ILE A 30 8.32 0.64 3.55
CA ILE A 30 7.56 -0.39 2.82
C ILE A 30 6.66 0.30 1.78
N VAL A 31 6.76 -0.17 0.53
CA VAL A 31 6.00 0.33 -0.62
C VAL A 31 5.24 -0.82 -1.28
N ASP A 32 3.92 -0.72 -1.36
CA ASP A 32 3.09 -1.65 -2.17
C ASP A 32 3.01 -1.13 -3.60
N ILE A 33 3.60 -1.85 -4.56
CA ILE A 33 3.65 -1.43 -5.97
C ILE A 33 2.45 -1.89 -6.82
N GLY A 34 1.56 -2.74 -6.27
CA GLY A 34 0.62 -3.56 -7.04
C GLY A 34 -0.85 -3.45 -6.60
N ALA A 35 -1.27 -2.29 -6.08
CA ALA A 35 -2.60 -2.16 -5.47
C ALA A 35 -3.71 -1.86 -6.50
N ASN A 36 -4.78 -2.67 -6.48
CA ASN A 36 -5.93 -2.52 -7.38
C ASN A 36 -7.10 -1.78 -6.69
N LEU A 37 -6.83 -0.64 -6.06
CA LEU A 37 -7.80 0.08 -5.21
C LEU A 37 -8.98 0.70 -5.97
N THR A 38 -8.92 0.79 -7.31
CA THR A 38 -10.06 1.21 -8.12
C THR A 38 -11.11 0.12 -8.31
N ASN A 39 -10.88 -1.09 -7.78
CA ASN A 39 -11.84 -2.19 -7.85
C ASN A 39 -13.05 -1.90 -6.95
N LYS A 40 -14.26 -2.21 -7.44
CA LYS A 40 -15.53 -2.01 -6.73
C LYS A 40 -15.58 -2.66 -5.35
N LYS A 41 -14.79 -3.71 -5.11
CA LYS A 41 -14.68 -4.37 -3.80
C LYS A 41 -14.25 -3.41 -2.68
N PHE A 42 -13.44 -2.39 -3.01
CA PHE A 42 -12.91 -1.44 -2.03
C PHE A 42 -13.75 -0.17 -1.92
N THR A 43 -14.81 0.00 -2.72
CA THR A 43 -15.60 1.25 -2.74
C THR A 43 -16.29 1.53 -1.40
N ARG A 44 -16.61 0.50 -0.61
CA ARG A 44 -17.35 0.65 0.65
C ARG A 44 -16.47 0.99 1.84
N ASP A 45 -15.19 0.62 1.79
CA ASP A 45 -14.29 0.63 2.94
C ASP A 45 -12.87 1.14 2.60
N LEU A 46 -12.72 1.90 1.50
CA LEU A 46 -11.43 2.37 1.00
C LEU A 46 -10.59 3.07 2.08
N ASP A 47 -11.18 4.00 2.82
CA ASP A 47 -10.48 4.75 3.88
C ASP A 47 -9.94 3.80 4.96
N SER A 48 -10.73 2.79 5.32
CA SER A 48 -10.37 1.78 6.32
C SER A 48 -9.26 0.87 5.82
N VAL A 49 -9.28 0.49 4.53
CA VAL A 49 -8.20 -0.28 3.88
C VAL A 49 -6.89 0.51 3.91
N VAL A 50 -6.92 1.79 3.52
CA VAL A 50 -5.72 2.65 3.51
C VAL A 50 -5.20 2.87 4.93
N SER A 51 -6.08 3.08 5.91
CA SER A 51 -5.67 3.19 7.33
C SER A 51 -4.96 1.93 7.80
N ARG A 52 -5.56 0.75 7.59
CA ARG A 52 -4.94 -0.52 7.99
C ARG A 52 -3.58 -0.75 7.33
N ALA A 53 -3.43 -0.35 6.07
CA ALA A 53 -2.14 -0.46 5.38
C ALA A 53 -1.07 0.43 6.03
N ARG A 54 -1.43 1.67 6.40
CA ARG A 54 -0.53 2.58 7.12
C ARG A 54 -0.18 2.06 8.51
N ASP A 55 -1.16 1.54 9.25
CA ASP A 55 -0.97 0.99 10.60
C ASP A 55 -0.06 -0.25 10.57
N ALA A 56 -0.05 -0.99 9.44
CA ALA A 56 0.86 -2.11 9.20
C ALA A 56 2.25 -1.68 8.65
N GLY A 57 2.54 -0.38 8.56
CA GLY A 57 3.83 0.14 8.11
C GLY A 57 3.98 0.30 6.58
N VAL A 58 2.92 0.12 5.79
CA VAL A 58 2.94 0.42 4.35
C VAL A 58 2.82 1.93 4.14
N HIS A 59 3.94 2.58 3.87
CA HIS A 59 4.04 4.03 3.82
C HIS A 59 3.56 4.62 2.47
N LYS A 60 3.74 3.86 1.39
CA LYS A 60 3.44 4.29 0.02
C LYS A 60 2.76 3.15 -0.73
N ILE A 61 1.73 3.47 -1.50
CA ILE A 61 0.94 2.49 -2.24
C ILE A 61 0.73 3.00 -3.66
N MET A 62 1.08 2.18 -4.65
CA MET A 62 0.93 2.47 -6.07
C MET A 62 -0.34 1.82 -6.61
N VAL A 63 -1.32 2.65 -6.93
CA VAL A 63 -2.59 2.23 -7.50
C VAL A 63 -2.42 2.00 -8.99
N THR A 64 -2.79 0.79 -9.45
CA THR A 64 -2.56 0.37 -10.83
C THR A 64 -3.75 0.74 -11.74
N GLY A 65 -3.52 1.63 -12.69
CA GLY A 65 -4.46 1.93 -13.78
C GLY A 65 -4.15 1.12 -15.04
N ILE A 66 -5.08 0.28 -15.50
CA ILE A 66 -4.88 -0.60 -16.69
C ILE A 66 -5.79 -0.29 -17.88
N THR A 67 -6.67 0.70 -17.72
CA THR A 67 -7.54 1.29 -18.74
C THR A 67 -7.52 2.80 -18.58
N VAL A 68 -7.97 3.55 -19.58
CA VAL A 68 -8.12 5.01 -19.47
C VAL A 68 -9.00 5.39 -18.28
N GLN A 69 -10.13 4.70 -18.09
CA GLN A 69 -11.05 4.98 -16.98
C GLN A 69 -10.42 4.66 -15.62
N SER A 70 -9.87 3.45 -15.44
CA SER A 70 -9.23 3.08 -14.18
C SER A 70 -8.00 3.93 -13.86
N SER A 71 -7.27 4.42 -14.86
CA SER A 71 -6.17 5.35 -14.67
C SER A 71 -6.65 6.72 -14.17
N LYS A 72 -7.77 7.24 -14.68
CA LYS A 72 -8.40 8.46 -14.16
C LYS A 72 -8.89 8.28 -12.72
N ASP A 73 -9.51 7.13 -12.43
CA ASP A 73 -9.95 6.79 -11.09
C ASP A 73 -8.78 6.64 -10.11
N ALA A 74 -7.68 6.01 -10.52
CA ALA A 74 -6.46 5.89 -9.73
C ALA A 74 -5.86 7.27 -9.41
N LEU A 75 -5.77 8.16 -10.41
CA LEU A 75 -5.35 9.55 -10.20
C LEU A 75 -6.29 10.31 -9.25
N ARG A 76 -7.59 10.03 -9.27
CA ARG A 76 -8.53 10.64 -8.32
C ARG A 76 -8.26 10.15 -6.89
N LEU A 77 -7.90 8.88 -6.71
CA LEU A 77 -7.55 8.34 -5.39
C LEU A 77 -6.29 9.00 -4.81
N THR A 78 -5.29 9.33 -5.63
CA THR A 78 -4.09 10.04 -5.11
C THR A 78 -4.42 11.41 -4.53
N ARG A 79 -5.45 12.09 -5.05
CA ARG A 79 -5.90 13.37 -4.49
C ARG A 79 -6.63 13.24 -3.16
N LEU A 80 -7.25 12.08 -2.90
CA LEU A 80 -7.89 11.78 -1.62
C LEU A 80 -6.87 11.40 -0.54
N PHE A 81 -5.73 10.86 -0.95
CA PHE A 81 -4.66 10.38 -0.06
C PHE A 81 -3.26 10.83 -0.55
N PRO A 82 -2.99 12.15 -0.58
CA PRO A 82 -1.86 12.76 -1.30
C PRO A 82 -0.46 12.30 -0.85
N GLU A 83 -0.33 11.79 0.37
CA GLU A 83 0.95 11.33 0.93
C GLU A 83 1.13 9.81 0.91
N THR A 84 0.06 9.06 0.63
CA THR A 84 0.04 7.59 0.73
C THR A 84 -0.17 6.94 -0.63
N LEU A 85 -1.07 7.46 -1.46
CA LEU A 85 -1.42 6.85 -2.74
C LEU A 85 -0.74 7.57 -3.92
N TYR A 86 -0.12 6.77 -4.76
CA TYR A 86 0.44 7.14 -6.07
C TYR A 86 -0.28 6.34 -7.15
N SER A 87 -0.15 6.72 -8.42
CA SER A 87 -0.84 6.00 -9.49
C SER A 87 0.03 5.79 -10.71
N THR A 88 -0.12 4.63 -11.35
CA THR A 88 0.37 4.40 -12.72
C THR A 88 -0.74 4.59 -13.73
N VAL A 89 -0.34 4.89 -14.97
CA VAL A 89 -1.22 4.94 -16.13
C VAL A 89 -0.73 3.93 -17.14
N SER A 90 -1.60 3.02 -17.56
CA SER A 90 -1.28 1.98 -18.54
C SER A 90 -2.51 1.52 -19.31
N ILE A 91 -2.27 0.89 -20.47
CA ILE A 91 -3.30 0.24 -21.28
C ILE A 91 -2.89 -1.22 -21.44
N LEU A 92 -3.60 -2.12 -20.78
CA LEU A 92 -3.31 -3.55 -20.86
C LEU A 92 -3.87 -4.15 -22.15
N MET A 93 -3.12 -5.02 -22.83
CA MET A 93 -3.47 -5.61 -24.14
C MET A 93 -4.88 -6.23 -24.17
N LYS A 94 -5.33 -6.90 -23.10
CA LYS A 94 -6.71 -7.45 -23.01
C LYS A 94 -7.79 -6.37 -23.16
N GLN A 95 -7.49 -5.13 -22.79
CA GLN A 95 -8.41 -3.99 -22.83
C GLN A 95 -8.30 -3.17 -24.14
N SER A 96 -7.28 -3.43 -24.97
CA SER A 96 -7.08 -2.74 -26.25
C SER A 96 -8.22 -2.96 -27.26
N HIS A 97 -8.86 -4.13 -27.24
CA HIS A 97 -10.00 -4.45 -28.10
C HIS A 97 -11.23 -3.56 -27.82
N GLY A 98 -11.37 -3.04 -26.59
CA GLY A 98 -12.43 -2.11 -26.23
C GLY A 98 -12.22 -0.69 -26.80
N MET A 99 -10.97 -0.21 -26.83
CA MET A 99 -10.63 1.11 -27.37
C MET A 99 -10.96 1.25 -28.87
N MET A 100 -10.81 0.18 -29.65
CA MET A 100 -11.18 0.16 -31.07
C MET A 100 -12.69 0.32 -31.31
N LYS A 101 -13.54 0.01 -30.32
CA LYS A 101 -14.99 0.27 -30.41
C LYS A 101 -15.33 1.73 -30.10
N GLN A 102 -14.60 2.35 -29.18
CA GLN A 102 -14.86 3.74 -28.77
C GLN A 102 -14.44 4.75 -29.84
N LYS A 103 -13.37 4.46 -30.61
CA LYS A 103 -12.94 5.31 -31.74
C LYS A 103 -13.98 5.38 -32.87
N ARG A 104 -14.72 4.28 -33.13
CA ARG A 104 -15.77 4.21 -34.17
C ARG A 104 -17.02 5.05 -33.88
N HIS A 105 -17.22 5.52 -32.65
CA HIS A 105 -18.32 6.44 -32.32
C HIS A 105 -17.91 7.92 -32.37
N LEU A 106 -16.63 8.23 -32.49
CA LEU A 106 -16.12 9.61 -32.60
C LEU A 106 -15.82 10.01 -34.04
N GLU A 107 -15.85 9.06 -34.99
CA GLU A 107 -15.59 9.26 -36.42
C GLU A 107 -16.88 9.22 -37.27
N ASN A 108 -18.06 9.34 -36.66
CA ASN A 108 -19.35 9.50 -37.34
C ASN A 108 -20.09 10.74 -36.86
#